data_AF-A0A7X6UQ06-F1
#
_entry.id   AF-A0A7X6UQ06-F1
#
_cell.length_a   1.000
_cell.length_b   1.000
_cell.length_c   1.000
_cell.angle_alpha   90.00
_cell.angle_beta   90.00
_cell.angle_gamma   90.00
#
_symmetry.space_group_name_H-M   'P 1'
#
loop_
_entity.id
_entity.type
_entity.pdbx_description
1 polymer ?
#
loop_
_entity_poly.entity_id
_entity_poly.type
_entity_poly.pdbx_seq_one_letter_code
_entity_poly.pdbx_strand_id
1 'polypeptide(L)' 'MRGKELVKLLHKKGWHVDRVQGSHYVMKNGKKTEVIPVHNRDLPTGLLKAILKRLEQDDVS' A
#
# COMPACT_ATOMS: atom_id res chain seq x y z
N MET A 1 5.77 1.03 -11.13
CA MET A 1 4.46 0.89 -10.44
C MET A 1 4.19 2.19 -9.70
N ARG A 2 3.08 2.84 -10.02
CA ARG A 2 2.60 4.06 -9.36
C ARG A 2 1.83 3.71 -8.09
N GLY A 3 1.78 4.63 -7.13
CA GLY A 3 1.03 4.44 -5.88
C GLY A 3 -0.44 4.05 -6.10
N LYS A 4 -1.10 4.62 -7.11
CA LYS A 4 -2.49 4.26 -7.48
C LYS A 4 -2.64 2.79 -7.86
N GLU A 5 -1.63 2.20 -8.52
CA GLU A 5 -1.66 0.80 -8.94
C GLU A 5 -1.47 -0.12 -7.73
N LEU A 6 -0.59 0.26 -6.80
CA LEU A 6 -0.39 -0.48 -5.55
C LEU A 6 -1.67 -0.46 -4.68
N VAL A 7 -2.33 0.69 -4.55
CA VAL A 7 -3.64 0.79 -3.86
C VAL A 7 -4.68 -0.14 -4.49
N LYS A 8 -4.78 -0.17 -5.83
CA LYS A 8 -5.69 -1.09 -6.55
C LYS A 8 -5.35 -2.55 -6.30
N LEU A 9 -4.06 -2.91 -6.27
CA LEU A 9 -3.61 -4.27 -5.97
C LEU A 9 -4.00 -4.66 -4.53
N LEU A 10 -3.78 -3.77 -3.56
CA LEU A 10 -4.12 -4.01 -2.17
C LEU A 10 -5.63 -4.15 -1.96
N HIS A 11 -6.45 -3.37 -2.68
CA HIS A 11 -7.90 -3.57 -2.68
C HIS A 11 -8.32 -4.98 -3.11
N LYS A 12 -7.69 -5.53 -4.15
CA LYS A 12 -7.95 -6.91 -4.59
C LYS A 12 -7.53 -7.96 -3.54
N LYS A 13 -6.61 -7.60 -2.65
CA LYS A 13 -6.15 -8.42 -1.51
C LYS A 13 -6.92 -8.14 -0.21
N GLY A 14 -8.08 -7.49 -0.27
CA GLY A 14 -8.93 -7.23 0.90
C GLY A 14 -8.53 -6.03 1.75
N TRP A 15 -7.54 -5.25 1.33
CA TRP A 15 -7.25 -3.98 1.98
C TRP A 15 -8.26 -2.91 1.57
N HIS A 16 -8.48 -1.92 2.43
CA HIS A 16 -9.34 -0.78 2.13
C HIS A 16 -8.67 0.53 2.56
N VAL A 17 -9.06 1.64 1.92
CA VAL A 17 -8.60 2.97 2.32
C VAL A 17 -9.32 3.34 3.63
N ASP A 18 -8.56 3.61 4.69
CA ASP A 18 -9.06 4.11 5.97
C ASP A 18 -9.17 5.64 5.96
N ARG A 19 -8.12 6.32 5.48
CA ARG A 19 -8.10 7.77 5.31
C ARG A 19 -7.10 8.22 4.25
N VAL A 20 -7.29 9.44 3.75
CA VAL A 20 -6.37 10.09 2.80
C VAL A 20 -5.95 11.44 3.35
N GLN A 21 -4.64 11.70 3.38
CA GLN A 21 -4.09 13.01 3.72
C GLN A 21 -3.13 13.47 2.62
N GLY A 22 -3.60 14.43 1.82
CA GLY A 22 -2.89 14.86 0.61
C GLY A 22 -2.68 13.67 -0.34
N SER A 23 -1.42 13.39 -0.69
CA SER A 23 -1.04 12.25 -1.52
C SER A 23 -0.84 10.94 -0.76
N HIS A 24 -1.06 10.88 0.55
CA HIS A 24 -0.81 9.66 1.33
C HIS A 24 -2.11 8.93 1.66
N TYR A 25 -2.19 7.68 1.22
CA TYR A 25 -3.34 6.81 1.41
C TYR A 25 -3.02 5.83 2.52
N VAL A 26 -3.77 5.91 3.61
CA VAL A 26 -3.68 4.95 4.72
C VAL A 26 -4.58 3.77 4.37
N MET A 27 -3.97 2.60 4.15
CA MET A 27 -4.66 1.36 3.84
C MET A 27 -4.74 0.49 5.10
N LYS A 28 -5.89 -0.16 5.34
CA LYS A 28 -6.09 -1.11 6.43
C LYS A 28 -6.52 -2.49 5.94
N ASN A 29 -6.13 -3.51 6.69
CA ASN A 29 -6.65 -4.87 6.58
C ASN A 29 -6.65 -5.51 7.98
N GLY A 30 -7.83 -5.57 8.61
CA GLY A 30 -7.96 -5.97 10.01
C GLY A 30 -7.17 -5.03 10.94
N LYS A 31 -6.20 -5.59 11.68
CA LYS A 31 -5.30 -4.82 12.57
C LYS A 31 -4.11 -4.19 11.84
N LYS A 32 -3.91 -4.49 10.56
CA LYS A 32 -2.77 -4.04 9.76
C LYS A 32 -3.05 -2.66 9.16
N THR A 33 -2.03 -1.82 9.12
CA THR A 33 -2.09 -0.48 8.53
C THR A 33 -0.81 -0.24 7.72
N GLU A 34 -0.94 0.28 6.51
CA GLU A 34 0.19 0.63 5.65
C GLU A 34 -0.09 1.96 4.95
N VAL A 35 0.94 2.80 4.76
CA VAL A 35 0.79 4.11 4.12
C VAL A 35 1.38 4.06 2.73
N ILE A 36 0.53 4.31 1.72
CA ILE A 36 0.93 4.30 0.31
C ILE A 36 1.02 5.74 -0.20
N PRO A 37 2.20 6.21 -0.65
CA PRO A 37 2.30 7.48 -1.33
C PRO A 37 1.74 7.37 -2.75
N VAL A 38 0.78 8.23 -3.06
CA VAL A 38 0.02 8.29 -4.31
C VAL A 38 0.26 9.64 -5.00
N HIS A 39 1.33 9.69 -5.79
CA HIS A 39 1.67 10.83 -6.66
C HIS A 39 1.77 10.42 -8.14
N ASN A 40 2.01 11.38 -9.03
CA ASN A 40 2.00 11.17 -10.49
C ASN A 40 3.25 10.48 -11.09
N ARG A 41 4.15 9.96 -10.26
CA ARG A 41 5.35 9.21 -10.67
C ARG A 41 5.38 7.82 -10.05
N ASP A 42 6.28 6.98 -10.55
CA ASP A 42 6.52 5.66 -9.99
C ASP A 42 7.06 5.74 -8.56
N LEU A 43 6.74 4.70 -7.77
CA LEU A 43 7.37 4.51 -6.48
C LEU A 43 8.84 4.12 -6.69
N PRO A 44 9.79 4.73 -5.95
CA PRO A 44 11.18 4.26 -5.96
C PRO A 44 11.25 2.77 -5.66
N THR A 45 12.05 2.03 -6.42
CA THR A 45 12.14 0.55 -6.32
C THR A 45 12.39 0.08 -4.90
N GLY A 46 13.26 0.77 -4.14
CA GLY A 46 13.53 0.43 -2.73
C GLY A 46 12.30 0.59 -1.84
N LEU A 47 11.53 1.66 -2.02
CA LEU A 47 10.29 1.89 -1.27
C LEU A 47 9.23 0.84 -1.61
N LEU A 48 9.05 0.55 -2.91
CA LEU A 48 8.11 -0.49 -3.34
C LEU A 48 8.46 -1.85 -2.73
N LYS A 49 9.74 -2.26 -2.78
CA LYS A 49 10.20 -3.52 -2.18
C LYS A 49 9.99 -3.54 -0.67
N ALA A 50 10.25 -2.44 0.02
CA ALA A 50 10.06 -2.35 1.47
C ALA A 50 8.58 -2.48 1.86
N ILE A 51 7.67 -1.85 1.10
CA ILE A 51 6.22 -1.98 1.31
C ILE A 51 5.79 -3.44 1.04
N LEU A 52 6.16 -4.02 -0.10
CA LEU A 52 5.80 -5.39 -0.44
C LEU A 52 6.30 -6.40 0.59
N LYS A 53 7.53 -6.26 1.08
CA LYS A 53 8.07 -7.13 2.13
C LYS A 53 7.23 -7.09 3.41
N ARG A 54 6.81 -5.90 3.85
CA ARG A 54 5.92 -5.78 5.02
C ARG A 54 4.58 -6.46 4.79
N LEU A 55 4.07 -6.41 3.56
CA LEU A 55 2.80 -7.04 3.19
C LEU A 55 2.91 -8.57 3.01
N GLU A 56 4.05 -9.09 2.58
CA GLU A 56 4.31 -10.52 2.33
C GLU A 56 4.60 -11.32 3.60
N GLN A 57 5.25 -10.70 4.60
CA GLN A 57 5.52 -11.33 5.92
C GLN A 57 4.24 -11.67 6.70
N ASP A 58 3.10 -11.34 6.12
CA ASP A 58 1.80 -11.21 6.73
C ASP A 58 0.75 -12.12 6.06
N ASP A 59 1.08 -12.75 4.92
CA ASP A 59 0.29 -13.79 4.22
C ASP A 59 0.63 -15.21 4.72
N VAL A 60 1.57 -15.33 5.68
CA VAL A 60 1.92 -16.60 6.35
C VAL A 60 1.23 -16.60 7.72
N SER A 61 -0.04 -16.97 7.77
CA SER A 61 -0.80 -17.25 8.99
C SER A 61 -1.83 -18.33 8.71
#